data_AF-A0A415EYI2-F1
#
_entry.id   AF-A0A415EYI2-F1
#
_cell.length_a   1.000
_cell.length_b   1.000
_cell.length_c   1.000
_cell.angle_alpha   90.00
_cell.angle_beta   90.00
_cell.angle_gamma   90.00
#
_symmetry.space_group_name_H-M   'P 1'
#
loop_
_entity.id
_entity.type
_entity.pdbx_description
1 polymer ?
#
loop_
_entity_poly.entity_id
_entity_poly.type
_entity_poly.pdbx_seq_one_letter_code
_entity_poly.pdbx_strand_id
1 'polypeptide(L)'
;MKGAVGVFSEISIYQVKPREVDTFEAAMQEATEAMKAMEGALFFRLMKRTHYIKEMSTIKEGRLPDPLTRVIKCVKYAHYWEFDTEENYGKAQKRLYESYWKAIEKCLIVPHDKLLGEVIE
;
A
#
# COMPACT_ATOMS: atom_id res chain seq x y z
N MET A 1 -18.40 -18.14 -6.18
CA MET A 1 -19.46 -17.50 -5.38
C MET A 1 -19.62 -16.09 -5.90
N LYS A 2 -20.67 -15.82 -6.67
CA LYS A 2 -21.09 -14.45 -7.04
C LYS A 2 -22.27 -14.14 -6.13
N GLY A 3 -22.12 -13.20 -5.21
CA GLY A 3 -23.19 -12.90 -4.25
C GLY A 3 -22.75 -12.26 -2.95
N ALA A 4 -21.91 -11.23 -3.02
CA ALA A 4 -21.97 -10.12 -2.11
C ALA A 4 -21.66 -8.87 -2.93
N VAL A 5 -22.42 -7.79 -2.74
CA VAL A 5 -22.02 -6.45 -3.17
C VAL A 5 -20.90 -6.05 -2.19
N GLY A 6 -19.73 -6.63 -2.39
CA GLY A 6 -18.57 -6.50 -1.52
C GLY A 6 -17.62 -5.45 -2.05
N VAL A 7 -16.97 -4.74 -1.14
CA VAL A 7 -15.86 -3.86 -1.51
C VAL A 7 -14.66 -4.74 -1.82
N PHE A 8 -14.18 -4.69 -3.06
CA PHE A 8 -12.97 -5.40 -3.47
C PHE A 8 -11.74 -4.61 -3.06
N SER A 9 -10.76 -5.26 -2.43
CA SER A 9 -9.63 -4.58 -1.82
C SER A 9 -8.28 -5.21 -2.14
N GLU A 10 -7.24 -4.37 -2.14
CA GLU A 10 -5.84 -4.76 -2.22
C GLU A 10 -5.03 -4.14 -1.07
N ILE A 11 -4.15 -4.95 -0.47
CA ILE A 11 -2.98 -4.47 0.28
C ILE A 11 -1.72 -4.78 -0.52
N SER A 12 -0.92 -3.75 -0.82
CA SER A 12 0.42 -3.86 -1.40
C SER A 12 1.49 -3.52 -0.36
N ILE A 13 2.52 -4.36 -0.22
CA ILE A 13 3.67 -4.10 0.67
C ILE A 13 4.92 -3.80 -0.15
N TYR A 14 5.46 -2.59 0.01
CA TYR A 14 6.66 -2.13 -0.68
C TYR A 14 7.88 -2.15 0.22
N GLN A 15 9.01 -2.59 -0.32
CA GLN A 15 10.32 -2.48 0.31
C GLN A 15 11.19 -1.56 -0.54
N VAL A 16 11.31 -0.31 -0.11
CA VAL A 16 11.92 0.80 -0.87
C VAL A 16 13.39 0.94 -0.49
N LYS A 17 14.25 1.17 -1.48
CA LYS A 17 15.67 1.51 -1.27
C LYS A 17 15.75 2.78 -0.43
N PRO A 18 16.59 2.84 0.64
CA PRO A 18 16.66 4.02 1.49
C PRO A 18 16.98 5.33 0.74
N ARG A 19 17.76 5.24 -0.35
CA ARG A 19 18.12 6.39 -1.19
C ARG A 19 17.05 6.84 -2.19
N GLU A 20 15.98 6.07 -2.37
CA GLU A 20 14.92 6.34 -3.35
C GLU A 20 13.59 6.70 -2.65
N VAL A 21 13.61 7.01 -1.36
CA VAL A 21 12.41 7.31 -0.58
C VAL A 21 11.65 8.49 -1.17
N ASP A 22 12.33 9.60 -1.43
CA ASP A 22 11.69 10.81 -1.95
C ASP A 22 11.12 10.58 -3.35
N THR A 23 11.88 9.88 -4.21
CA THR A 23 11.44 9.47 -5.55
C THR A 23 10.19 8.60 -5.48
N PHE A 24 10.18 7.61 -4.57
CA PHE A 24 9.05 6.72 -4.38
C PHE A 24 7.81 7.45 -3.86
N GLU A 25 7.98 8.31 -2.84
CA GLU A 25 6.88 9.07 -2.25
C GLU A 25 6.26 10.04 -3.26
N ALA A 26 7.07 10.72 -4.08
CA ALA A 26 6.57 11.55 -5.18
C ALA A 26 5.79 10.73 -6.22
N ALA A 27 6.35 9.61 -6.69
CA ALA A 27 5.68 8.75 -7.66
C ALA A 27 4.37 8.16 -7.13
N MET A 28 4.35 7.75 -5.86
CA MET A 28 3.14 7.24 -5.21
C MET A 28 2.10 8.33 -4.97
N GLN A 29 2.51 9.57 -4.69
CA GLN A 29 1.58 10.69 -4.57
C GLN A 29 0.86 10.95 -5.88
N GLU A 30 1.61 11.12 -6.98
CA GLU A 30 1.04 11.31 -8.32
C GLU A 30 0.13 10.14 -8.73
N ALA A 31 0.60 8.91 -8.51
CA ALA A 31 -0.18 7.72 -8.80
C ALA A 31 -1.48 7.70 -7.98
N THR A 32 -1.42 7.99 -6.68
CA THR A 32 -2.60 8.00 -5.80
C THR A 32 -3.61 9.05 -6.24
N GLU A 33 -3.18 10.25 -6.58
CA GLU A 33 -4.06 11.32 -7.07
C GLU A 33 -4.75 10.90 -8.38
N ALA A 34 -4.01 10.32 -9.33
CA ALA A 34 -4.56 9.83 -10.57
C ALA A 34 -5.52 8.65 -10.39
N MET A 35 -5.16 7.70 -9.52
CA MET A 35 -5.96 6.50 -9.28
C MET A 35 -7.26 6.80 -8.52
N LYS A 36 -7.26 7.79 -7.61
CA LYS A 36 -8.48 8.26 -6.92
C LYS A 36 -9.55 8.79 -7.87
N ALA A 37 -9.16 9.25 -9.05
CA ALA A 37 -10.09 9.75 -10.06
C ALA A 37 -10.67 8.63 -10.96
N MET A 38 -10.20 7.39 -10.80
CA MET A 38 -10.71 6.25 -11.57
C MET A 38 -12.12 5.86 -11.12
N GLU A 39 -12.93 5.41 -12.08
CA GLU A 39 -14.25 4.86 -11.81
C GLU A 39 -14.19 3.72 -10.80
N GLY A 40 -15.14 3.72 -9.85
CA GLY A 40 -15.29 2.68 -8.84
C GLY A 40 -14.25 2.68 -7.72
N ALA A 41 -13.33 3.66 -7.68
CA ALA A 41 -12.33 3.74 -6.64
C ALA A 41 -12.91 4.36 -5.35
N LEU A 42 -12.79 3.66 -4.22
CA LEU A 42 -13.47 4.02 -2.96
C LEU A 42 -12.52 4.56 -1.90
N PHE A 43 -11.38 3.88 -1.69
CA PHE A 43 -10.47 4.21 -0.60
C PHE A 43 -9.00 4.04 -1.00
N PHE A 44 -8.14 4.93 -0.50
CA PHE A 44 -6.71 4.94 -0.78
C PHE A 44 -5.93 5.43 0.41
N ARG A 45 -5.01 4.60 0.91
CA ARG A 45 -4.06 4.97 1.96
C ARG A 45 -2.71 4.38 1.71
N LEU A 46 -1.70 5.24 1.63
CA LEU A 46 -0.30 4.86 1.74
C LEU A 46 0.14 5.09 3.19
N MET A 47 0.70 4.07 3.82
CA MET A 47 1.25 4.11 5.17
C MET A 47 2.74 3.78 5.11
N LYS A 48 3.57 4.69 5.63
CA LYS A 48 4.99 4.44 5.87
C LYS A 48 5.17 3.81 7.24
N ARG A 49 5.88 2.69 7.31
CA ARG A 49 6.21 2.07 8.60
C ARG A 49 7.16 2.98 9.37
N THR A 50 6.72 3.48 10.51
CA THR A 50 7.50 4.36 11.40
C THR A 50 7.74 3.75 12.78
N HIS A 51 7.00 2.70 13.15
CA HIS A 51 7.03 2.10 14.48
C HIS A 51 7.08 0.57 14.43
N TYR A 52 7.34 -0.05 15.59
CA TYR A 52 7.24 -1.48 15.83
C TYR A 52 6.88 -1.77 17.29
N ILE A 53 6.49 -3.01 17.57
CA ILE A 53 6.29 -3.49 18.94
C ILE A 53 7.51 -4.35 19.29
N LYS A 54 8.26 -3.93 20.31
CA LYS A 54 9.46 -4.66 20.75
C LYS A 54 9.13 -5.88 21.59
N GLU A 55 8.13 -5.77 22.47
CA GLU A 55 7.79 -6.80 23.45
C GLU A 55 6.27 -6.90 23.68
N MET A 56 5.81 -8.06 24.15
CA MET A 56 4.37 -8.33 24.38
C MET A 56 3.77 -7.47 25.50
N SER A 57 4.58 -7.07 26.48
CA SER A 57 4.14 -6.18 27.56
C SER A 57 3.69 -4.82 27.04
N THR A 58 4.27 -4.30 25.95
CA THR A 58 3.78 -3.07 25.29
C THR A 58 2.30 -3.17 24.96
N ILE A 59 1.86 -4.34 24.46
CA ILE A 59 0.45 -4.60 24.14
C ILE A 59 -0.37 -4.76 25.43
N LYS A 60 0.07 -5.64 26.34
CA LYS A 60 -0.68 -5.99 27.55
C LYS A 60 -0.93 -4.80 28.47
N GLU A 61 -0.01 -3.85 28.50
CA GLU A 61 -0.05 -2.67 29.37
C GLU A 61 -0.54 -1.42 28.65
N GLY A 62 -0.88 -1.51 27.35
CA GLY A 62 -1.33 -0.36 26.56
C GLY A 62 -0.28 0.74 26.40
N ARG A 63 1.02 0.38 26.39
CA ARG A 63 2.11 1.33 26.17
C ARG A 63 2.24 1.70 24.70
N LEU A 64 2.85 2.86 24.44
CA LEU A 64 3.10 3.33 23.09
C LEU A 64 4.04 2.37 22.32
N PRO A 65 3.84 2.19 21.00
CA PRO A 65 4.81 1.49 20.14
C PRO A 65 6.16 2.20 20.09
N ASP A 66 7.23 1.45 19.82
CA ASP A 66 8.58 1.99 19.70
C ASP A 66 8.81 2.62 18.32
N PRO A 67 9.37 3.83 18.22
CA PRO A 67 9.75 4.41 16.94
C PRO A 67 10.92 3.66 16.31
N LEU A 68 10.95 3.59 14.98
CA LEU A 68 12.12 3.09 14.26
C LEU A 68 13.28 4.07 14.42
N THR A 69 14.36 3.62 15.03
CA THR A 69 15.57 4.43 15.26
C THR A 69 16.57 4.38 14.11
N ARG A 70 16.44 3.39 13.22
CA ARG A 70 17.29 3.24 12.03
C ARG A 70 16.58 2.49 10.91
N VAL A 71 16.92 2.82 9.68
CA VAL A 71 16.50 2.07 8.49
C VAL A 71 17.48 0.93 8.25
N ILE A 72 17.00 -0.31 8.28
CA ILE A 72 17.81 -1.50 7.98
C ILE A 72 17.34 -2.05 6.63
N LYS A 73 18.23 -2.07 5.63
CA LYS A 73 18.03 -2.61 4.27
C LYS A 73 17.02 -1.84 3.40
N CYS A 74 15.84 -1.47 3.93
CA CYS A 74 14.77 -0.81 3.18
C CYS A 74 13.84 -0.01 4.11
N VAL A 75 13.09 0.91 3.52
CA VAL A 75 11.92 1.54 4.13
C VAL A 75 10.68 0.79 3.67
N LYS A 76 9.77 0.47 4.60
CA LYS A 76 8.57 -0.31 4.30
C LYS A 76 7.34 0.58 4.19
N TYR A 77 6.52 0.32 3.20
CA TYR A 77 5.21 0.94 3.03
C TYR A 77 4.14 -0.12 2.85
N ALA A 78 2.94 0.18 3.32
CA ALA A 78 1.73 -0.55 2.97
C ALA A 78 0.78 0.40 2.23
N HIS A 79 0.26 -0.03 1.10
CA HIS A 79 -0.79 0.68 0.38
C HIS A 79 -2.06 -0.14 0.46
N TYR A 80 -3.14 0.47 0.94
CA TYR A 80 -4.46 -0.12 0.98
C TYR A 80 -5.38 0.60 0.00
N TRP A 81 -6.05 -0.17 -0.85
CA TRP A 81 -6.90 0.33 -1.90
C TRP A 81 -8.19 -0.48 -1.98
N GLU A 82 -9.34 0.20 -2.01
CA GLU A 82 -10.67 -0.36 -2.16
C GLU A 82 -11.39 0.09 -3.43
N PHE A 83 -12.23 -0.78 -3.97
CA PHE A 83 -13.08 -0.58 -5.14
C PHE A 83 -14.47 -1.16 -4.97
N ASP A 84 -15.41 -0.65 -5.76
CA ASP A 84 -16.78 -1.18 -5.83
C ASP A 84 -16.89 -2.55 -6.52
N THR A 85 -15.92 -2.90 -7.38
CA THR A 85 -15.92 -4.10 -8.22
C THR A 85 -14.50 -4.55 -8.55
N GLU A 86 -14.31 -5.86 -8.77
CA GLU A 86 -13.04 -6.42 -9.23
C GLU A 86 -12.67 -5.93 -10.65
N GLU A 87 -13.68 -5.63 -11.49
CA GLU A 87 -13.48 -5.10 -12.84
C GLU A 87 -12.91 -3.68 -12.83
N ASN A 88 -13.44 -2.79 -11.97
CA ASN A 88 -12.90 -1.43 -11.84
C ASN A 88 -11.50 -1.45 -11.20
N TYR A 89 -11.25 -2.34 -10.24
CA TYR A 89 -9.90 -2.64 -9.77
C TYR A 89 -8.96 -3.02 -10.92
N GLY A 90 -9.35 -3.97 -11.77
CA GLY A 90 -8.52 -4.42 -12.90
C GLY A 90 -8.17 -3.31 -13.89
N LYS A 91 -9.15 -2.46 -14.24
CA LYS A 91 -8.94 -1.28 -15.11
C LYS A 91 -7.94 -0.30 -14.50
N ALA A 92 -8.11 0.02 -13.22
CA ALA A 92 -7.23 0.94 -12.51
C ALA A 92 -5.82 0.36 -12.36
N GLN A 93 -5.69 -0.95 -12.11
CA GLN A 93 -4.38 -1.60 -12.04
C GLN A 93 -3.63 -1.57 -13.38
N LYS A 94 -4.34 -1.78 -14.50
CA LYS A 94 -3.77 -1.62 -15.84
C LYS A 94 -3.26 -0.20 -16.06
N ARG A 95 -4.05 0.81 -15.67
CA ARG A 95 -3.64 2.22 -15.78
C ARG A 95 -2.41 2.54 -14.94
N LEU A 96 -2.33 2.01 -13.71
CA LEU A 96 -1.14 2.14 -12.86
C LEU A 96 0.09 1.51 -13.54
N TYR A 97 -0.07 0.32 -14.10
CA TYR A 97 1.00 -0.41 -14.81
C TYR A 97 1.55 0.39 -15.99
N GLU A 98 0.67 0.93 -16.83
CA GLU A 98 1.06 1.68 -18.03
C GLU A 98 1.70 3.04 -17.73
N SER A 99 1.35 3.64 -16.58
CA SER A 99 1.71 5.05 -16.29
C SER A 99 2.83 5.19 -15.27
N TYR A 100 2.69 4.57 -14.09
CA TYR A 100 3.51 4.87 -12.90
C TYR A 100 4.38 3.70 -12.44
N TRP A 101 4.00 2.47 -12.79
CA TRP A 101 4.62 1.25 -12.26
C TRP A 101 6.13 1.18 -12.43
N LYS A 102 6.65 1.57 -13.60
CA LYS A 102 8.09 1.57 -13.87
C LYS A 102 8.89 2.51 -12.96
N ALA A 103 8.31 3.65 -12.56
CA ALA A 103 8.96 4.57 -11.63
C ALA A 103 8.97 3.99 -10.21
N ILE A 104 7.83 3.42 -9.78
CA ILE A 104 7.65 2.77 -8.49
C ILE A 104 8.60 1.57 -8.35
N GLU A 105 8.59 0.65 -9.33
CA GLU A 105 9.37 -0.59 -9.33
C GLU A 105 10.88 -0.35 -9.21
N LYS A 106 11.40 0.67 -9.89
CA LYS A 106 12.83 1.04 -9.81
C LYS A 106 13.27 1.41 -8.39
N CYS A 107 12.36 1.92 -7.57
CA CYS A 107 12.64 2.31 -6.18
C CYS A 107 12.71 1.09 -5.24
N LEU A 108 12.17 -0.05 -5.65
CA LEU A 108 12.05 -1.24 -4.79
C LEU A 108 13.36 -2.06 -4.75
N ILE A 109 13.60 -2.72 -3.62
CA ILE A 109 14.69 -3.70 -3.47
C ILE A 109 14.28 -5.12 -3.90
N VAL A 110 12.97 -5.40 -3.90
CA VAL A 110 12.35 -6.67 -4.31
C VAL A 110 10.96 -6.35 -4.89
N PRO A 111 10.37 -7.23 -5.70
CA PRO A 111 8.97 -7.11 -6.08
C PRO A 111 8.09 -6.93 -4.83
N HIS A 112 7.06 -6.08 -4.94
CA HIS A 112 6.08 -5.87 -3.88
C HIS A 112 5.24 -7.13 -3.66
N ASP A 113 4.80 -7.32 -2.43
CA ASP A 113 3.86 -8.36 -2.06
C ASP A 113 2.42 -7.82 -2.16
N LYS A 114 1.45 -8.67 -2.50
CA LYS A 114 0.04 -8.27 -2.65
C LYS A 114 -0.90 -9.28 -2.00
N LEU A 115 -1.88 -8.75 -1.28
CA LEU A 115 -3.05 -9.47 -0.81
C LEU A 115 -4.29 -8.83 -1.41
N LEU A 116 -5.19 -9.64 -1.98
CA LEU A 116 -6.42 -9.17 -2.58
C LEU A 116 -7.59 -9.97 -2.05
N GLY A 117 -8.75 -9.34 -1.95
CA GLY A 117 -9.97 -10.01 -1.54
C GLY A 117 -11.13 -9.06 -1.27
N GLU A 118 -12.25 -9.65 -0.89
CA GLU A 118 -13.46 -8.94 -0.49
C GLU A 118 -13.36 -8.49 0.98
N VAL A 119 -13.83 -7.28 1.28
CA VAL A 119 -14.02 -6.84 2.67
C VAL A 119 -15.14 -7.67 3.32
N ILE A 120 -14.88 -8.16 4.53
CA ILE A 120 -15.85 -8.89 5.35
C ILE A 120 -16.26 -7.96 6.50
N GLU A 121 -17.55 -7.62 6.59
CA GLU A 121 -18.17 -6.87 7.69
C GLU A 121 -18.94 -7.81 8.64
#